data_AF-W2ZAX3-F1
#
_entry.id   AF-W2ZAX3-F1
#
_cell.length_a   1.000
_cell.length_b   1.000
_cell.length_c   1.000
_cell.angle_alpha   90.00
_cell.angle_beta   90.00
_cell.angle_gamma   90.00
#
_symmetry.space_group_name_H-M   'P 1'
#
loop_
_entity.id
_entity.type
_entity.pdbx_description
1 polymer ?
#
loop_
_entity_poly.entity_id
_entity_poly.type
_entity_poly.pdbx_seq_one_letter_code
_entity_poly.pdbx_strand_id
1 'polypeptide(L)'
;MGSQRVGRFYVRTQRDETGSCRNHILSTTARNIVKRGSADVKTRGGARAASTKFTPEMEESLVEYQEDNCQYRLEHVSDMLSFDFGVTVSTSRIARSSVRVDLEPAITNIEKRRIFVHKIKNNAAFVDAIYDAMKTHPVYQEHFEVMMIVAVLDNAAVHNETEDLAQDRSDLELLRLGPYSPMCNPIKGCFSVSKARIKRCLSLSHGIMFDAPYGEKTELRMQLLKRTAERCISCIDLRLVNKMARPCALSVAAAIRSELMCYGT
;
A
#
# COMPACT_ATOMS: atom_id res chain seq x y z
N MET A 1 51.18 -18.79 18.80
CA MET A 1 50.00 -18.55 17.94
C MET A 1 49.49 -19.90 17.44
N GLY A 2 48.37 -20.40 17.96
CA GLY A 2 47.77 -21.65 17.50
C GLY A 2 46.51 -21.32 16.71
N SER A 3 46.52 -21.54 15.40
CA SER A 3 45.34 -21.40 14.54
C SER A 3 45.04 -22.77 13.95
N GLN A 4 43.92 -23.37 14.33
CA GLN A 4 43.39 -24.57 13.67
C GLN A 4 42.31 -24.14 12.67
N ARG A 5 42.51 -24.53 11.41
CA ARG A 5 41.57 -24.32 10.31
C ARG A 5 40.52 -25.43 10.29
N VAL A 6 39.24 -25.06 10.40
CA VAL A 6 38.14 -25.76 9.71
C VAL A 6 37.07 -24.70 9.34
N GLY A 7 36.70 -24.62 8.07
CA GLY A 7 35.44 -24.02 7.59
C GLY A 7 35.19 -22.53 7.85
N ARG A 8 35.74 -21.66 7.00
CA ARG A 8 35.24 -20.34 6.53
C ARG A 8 34.47 -19.38 7.49
N PHE A 9 34.65 -19.43 8.80
CA PHE A 9 34.18 -18.39 9.73
C PHE A 9 35.29 -18.00 10.71
N TYR A 10 35.83 -16.79 10.57
CA TYR A 10 36.77 -16.20 11.53
C TYR A 10 35.98 -15.39 12.57
N VAL A 11 35.89 -15.86 13.81
CA VAL A 11 35.50 -14.98 14.92
C VAL A 11 36.77 -14.26 15.39
N ARG A 12 36.99 -13.04 14.91
CA ARG A 12 38.11 -12.19 15.33
C ARG A 12 37.87 -11.75 16.78
N THR A 13 38.68 -12.25 17.71
CA THR A 13 38.89 -11.59 19.01
C THR A 13 39.78 -10.37 18.75
N GLN A 14 39.27 -9.14 18.84
CA GLN A 14 40.15 -7.98 19.03
C GLN A 14 40.75 -8.08 20.44
N ARG A 15 42.07 -7.94 20.54
CA ARG A 15 42.74 -7.73 21.83
C ARG A 15 43.02 -6.25 21.94
N ASP A 16 42.53 -5.63 23.01
CA ASP A 16 43.04 -4.33 23.43
C ASP A 16 44.41 -4.51 24.08
N GLU A 17 45.22 -3.44 24.10
CA GLU A 17 46.65 -3.41 24.47
C GLU A 17 46.96 -3.84 25.93
N THR A 18 45.94 -4.19 26.71
CA THR A 18 46.05 -4.72 28.08
C THR A 18 45.78 -6.22 28.20
N GLY A 19 45.57 -6.95 27.10
CA GLY A 19 45.52 -8.41 27.10
C GLY A 19 44.24 -9.04 27.67
N SER A 20 43.16 -8.28 27.86
CA SER A 20 41.85 -8.80 28.28
C SER A 20 40.96 -9.13 27.08
N CYS A 21 40.64 -10.41 26.87
CA CYS A 21 39.74 -10.86 25.81
C CYS A 21 38.27 -10.68 26.23
N ARG A 22 37.63 -9.54 25.92
CA ARG A 22 36.16 -9.38 26.05
C ARG A 22 35.47 -9.74 24.73
N ASN A 23 35.13 -11.01 24.55
CA ASN A 23 34.07 -11.39 23.62
C ASN A 23 32.76 -11.52 24.40
N HIS A 24 31.76 -10.70 24.09
CA HIS A 24 30.41 -10.76 24.70
C HIS A 24 29.59 -12.02 24.30
N ILE A 25 30.22 -13.03 23.72
CA ILE A 25 29.56 -14.25 23.25
C ILE A 25 30.01 -15.41 24.15
N LEU A 26 29.06 -16.00 24.86
CA LEU A 26 29.28 -17.21 25.66
C LEU A 26 29.88 -18.32 24.79
N SER A 27 30.89 -19.01 25.33
CA SER A 27 31.63 -20.09 24.65
C SER A 27 30.72 -21.21 24.11
N THR A 28 29.61 -21.47 24.80
CA THR A 28 28.56 -22.41 24.38
C THR A 28 27.86 -21.97 23.10
N THR A 29 27.58 -20.68 22.95
CA THR A 29 26.96 -20.08 21.78
C THR A 29 27.89 -20.14 20.57
N ALA A 30 29.17 -19.81 20.76
CA ALA A 30 30.19 -19.92 19.71
C ALA A 30 30.35 -21.38 19.23
N ARG A 31 30.39 -22.36 20.15
CA ARG A 31 30.44 -23.79 19.78
C ARG A 31 29.22 -24.24 18.98
N ASN A 32 28.03 -23.78 19.35
CA ASN A 32 26.79 -24.17 18.67
C ASN A 32 26.71 -23.59 17.25
N ILE A 33 27.20 -22.35 17.04
CA ILE A 33 27.29 -21.73 15.71
C ILE A 33 28.27 -22.49 14.82
N VAL A 34 29.45 -22.83 15.34
CA VAL A 34 30.47 -23.59 14.59
C VAL A 34 29.95 -24.99 14.23
N LYS A 35 29.32 -25.71 15.17
CA LYS A 35 28.71 -27.01 14.88
C LYS A 35 27.60 -26.94 13.84
N ARG A 36 26.83 -25.84 13.81
CA ARG A 36 25.70 -25.67 12.90
C ARG A 36 26.12 -25.11 11.54
N GLY A 37 27.31 -24.53 11.42
CA GLY A 37 27.84 -23.93 10.19
C GLY A 37 27.15 -22.64 9.74
N SER A 38 26.24 -22.08 10.56
CA SER A 38 25.54 -20.82 10.30
C SER A 38 25.22 -20.11 11.62
N ALA A 39 25.31 -18.78 11.59
CA ALA A 39 24.92 -17.89 12.69
C ALA A 39 23.40 -17.65 12.78
N ASP A 40 22.62 -18.10 11.78
CA ASP A 40 21.18 -17.87 11.75
C ASP A 40 20.47 -18.62 12.86
N VAL A 41 19.63 -17.95 13.65
CA VAL A 41 18.81 -18.60 14.67
C VAL A 41 17.60 -19.25 13.98
N LYS A 42 17.44 -20.57 14.10
CA LYS A 42 16.19 -21.26 13.69
C LYS A 42 15.05 -20.73 14.55
N THR A 43 13.91 -20.44 13.95
CA THR A 43 12.70 -20.07 14.68
C THR A 43 12.36 -21.18 15.70
N ARG A 44 12.21 -20.81 16.97
CA ARG A 44 11.83 -21.74 18.04
C ARG A 44 10.30 -21.77 18.14
N GLY A 45 9.71 -22.91 17.82
CA GLY A 45 8.28 -23.17 17.96
C GLY A 45 7.43 -22.77 16.75
N GLY A 46 6.37 -23.53 16.48
CA GLY A 46 5.40 -23.33 15.42
C GLY A 46 4.29 -24.39 15.49
N ALA A 47 3.08 -24.02 15.05
CA ALA A 47 1.96 -24.95 14.97
C ALA A 47 2.28 -26.09 13.99
N ARG A 48 1.97 -27.34 14.37
CA ARG A 48 2.18 -28.51 13.50
C ARG A 48 1.05 -28.55 12.46
N ALA A 49 1.34 -28.91 11.20
CA ALA A 49 0.32 -29.00 10.14
C ALA A 49 -0.88 -29.89 10.53
N ALA A 50 -0.64 -30.98 11.26
CA ALA A 50 -1.69 -31.86 11.81
C ALA A 50 -2.56 -31.22 12.91
N SER A 51 -2.18 -30.06 13.44
CA SER A 51 -2.93 -29.28 14.44
C SER A 51 -3.62 -28.05 13.85
N THR A 52 -3.41 -27.78 12.56
CA THR A 52 -4.05 -26.68 11.84
C THR A 52 -5.47 -27.10 11.49
N LYS A 53 -6.44 -26.69 12.31
CA LYS A 53 -7.88 -27.03 12.15
C LYS A 53 -8.57 -26.28 10.99
N PHE A 54 -7.82 -25.56 10.18
CA PHE A 54 -8.33 -24.73 9.09
C PHE A 54 -7.45 -24.97 7.87
N THR A 55 -7.98 -25.65 6.86
CA THR A 55 -7.25 -25.87 5.61
C THR A 55 -7.22 -24.56 4.79
N PRO A 56 -6.23 -24.37 3.90
CA PRO A 56 -6.22 -23.24 2.98
C PRO A 56 -7.50 -23.12 2.14
N GLU A 57 -8.08 -24.26 1.77
CA GLU A 57 -9.36 -24.36 1.04
C GLU A 57 -10.53 -23.80 1.86
N MET A 58 -10.60 -24.08 3.16
CA MET A 58 -11.60 -23.47 4.05
C MET A 58 -11.37 -21.96 4.23
N GLU A 59 -10.12 -21.48 4.20
CA GLU A 59 -9.82 -20.04 4.24
C GLU A 59 -10.28 -19.34 2.95
N GLU A 60 -10.19 -20.01 1.79
CA GLU A 60 -10.67 -19.51 0.50
C GLU A 60 -12.19 -19.43 0.45
N SER A 61 -12.90 -20.49 0.88
CA SER A 61 -14.37 -20.46 0.94
C SER A 61 -14.91 -19.45 1.96
N LEU A 62 -14.17 -19.15 3.03
CA LEU A 62 -14.54 -18.07 3.94
C LEU A 62 -14.57 -16.69 3.25
N VAL A 63 -13.58 -16.42 2.39
CA VAL A 63 -13.54 -15.20 1.57
C VAL A 63 -14.73 -15.18 0.63
N GLU A 64 -15.03 -16.32 0.02
CA GLU A 64 -16.15 -16.51 -0.91
C GLU A 64 -17.51 -16.21 -0.27
N TYR A 65 -17.79 -16.75 0.93
CA TYR A 65 -19.04 -16.49 1.65
C TYR A 65 -19.19 -15.02 2.04
N GLN A 66 -18.07 -14.36 2.37
CA GLN A 66 -18.06 -12.95 2.73
C GLN A 66 -18.28 -12.05 1.50
N GLU A 67 -17.74 -12.42 0.34
CA GLU A 67 -18.02 -11.76 -0.93
C GLU A 67 -19.47 -11.93 -1.35
N ASP A 68 -20.09 -13.05 -0.96
CA ASP A 68 -21.49 -13.34 -1.22
C ASP A 68 -22.46 -12.47 -0.46
N ASN A 69 -22.28 -12.37 0.86
CA ASN A 69 -23.07 -11.50 1.69
C ASN A 69 -22.31 -11.12 2.96
N CYS A 70 -21.87 -9.87 3.03
CA CYS A 70 -21.17 -9.32 4.19
C CYS A 70 -22.06 -9.17 5.45
N GLN A 71 -23.36 -9.46 5.36
CA GLN A 71 -24.28 -9.50 6.50
C GLN A 71 -24.39 -10.88 7.15
N TYR A 72 -23.71 -11.92 6.62
CA TYR A 72 -23.71 -13.22 7.27
C TYR A 72 -23.12 -13.12 8.67
N ARG A 73 -23.88 -13.59 9.66
CA ARG A 73 -23.41 -13.73 11.03
C ARG A 73 -22.43 -14.89 11.09
N LEU A 74 -21.52 -14.85 12.07
CA LEU A 74 -20.56 -15.94 12.31
C LEU A 74 -21.24 -17.29 12.52
N GLU A 75 -22.48 -17.31 12.99
CA GLU A 75 -23.34 -18.49 13.11
C GLU A 75 -23.67 -19.07 11.72
N HIS A 76 -24.12 -18.23 10.78
CA HIS A 76 -24.38 -18.65 9.40
C HIS A 76 -23.11 -19.17 8.72
N VAL A 77 -21.97 -18.50 8.94
CA VAL A 77 -20.67 -18.94 8.40
C VAL A 77 -20.22 -20.28 8.99
N SER A 78 -20.54 -20.53 10.26
CA SER A 78 -20.30 -21.82 10.90
C SER A 78 -21.12 -22.93 10.26
N ASP A 79 -22.39 -22.65 9.98
CA ASP A 79 -23.29 -23.62 9.35
C ASP A 79 -22.86 -23.92 7.91
N MET A 80 -22.43 -22.90 7.15
CA MET A 80 -21.89 -23.07 5.79
C MET A 80 -20.62 -23.92 5.78
N LEU A 81 -19.66 -23.65 6.67
CA LEU A 81 -18.45 -24.49 6.79
C LEU A 81 -18.77 -25.93 7.22
N SER A 82 -19.77 -26.11 8.09
CA SER A 82 -20.23 -27.44 8.48
C SER A 82 -20.89 -28.18 7.32
N PHE A 83 -21.59 -27.47 6.44
CA PHE A 83 -22.24 -28.04 5.28
C PHE A 83 -21.23 -28.42 4.19
N ASP A 84 -20.32 -27.52 3.83
CA ASP A 84 -19.40 -27.70 2.70
C ASP A 84 -18.21 -28.61 3.03
N PHE A 85 -17.70 -28.55 4.27
CA PHE A 85 -16.49 -29.28 4.67
C PHE A 85 -16.74 -30.36 5.73
N GLY A 86 -17.98 -30.51 6.22
CA GLY A 86 -18.30 -31.46 7.29
C GLY A 86 -17.61 -31.16 8.62
N VAL A 87 -17.17 -29.91 8.83
CA VAL A 87 -16.39 -29.49 10.00
C VAL A 87 -17.19 -28.58 10.92
N THR A 88 -17.30 -28.97 12.19
CA THR A 88 -17.90 -28.10 13.21
C THR A 88 -16.85 -27.14 13.77
N VAL A 89 -16.99 -25.86 13.43
CA VAL A 89 -16.07 -24.81 13.86
C VAL A 89 -16.80 -23.84 14.77
N SER A 90 -16.27 -23.56 15.96
CA SER A 90 -16.89 -22.57 16.84
C SER A 90 -16.89 -21.18 16.21
N THR A 91 -17.93 -20.36 16.44
CA THR A 91 -17.98 -18.95 16.01
C THR A 91 -16.77 -18.14 16.49
N SER A 92 -16.22 -18.46 17.66
CA SER A 92 -14.96 -17.87 18.15
C SER A 92 -13.71 -18.31 17.39
N ARG A 93 -13.73 -19.48 16.76
CA ARG A 93 -12.64 -19.99 15.92
C ARG A 93 -12.77 -19.47 14.50
N ILE A 94 -13.99 -19.33 13.98
CA ILE A 94 -14.30 -18.58 12.75
C ILE A 94 -13.87 -17.14 12.96
N ALA A 95 -14.31 -16.47 14.04
CA ALA A 95 -13.80 -15.14 14.37
C ALA A 95 -12.28 -15.09 14.52
N ARG A 96 -11.56 -16.17 14.87
CA ARG A 96 -10.08 -16.19 14.93
C ARG A 96 -9.43 -16.46 13.57
N SER A 97 -10.01 -17.30 12.70
CA SER A 97 -9.56 -17.51 11.32
C SER A 97 -9.98 -16.34 10.43
N SER A 98 -11.21 -15.89 10.56
CA SER A 98 -11.74 -14.59 10.14
C SER A 98 -11.17 -13.41 10.93
N VAL A 99 -10.30 -13.56 11.94
CA VAL A 99 -9.43 -12.45 12.44
C VAL A 99 -8.12 -12.43 11.66
N ARG A 100 -7.80 -13.50 10.92
CA ARG A 100 -6.86 -13.45 9.80
C ARG A 100 -7.53 -12.91 8.52
N VAL A 101 -8.86 -12.88 8.43
CA VAL A 101 -9.63 -12.35 7.28
C VAL A 101 -10.47 -11.07 7.59
N ASP A 102 -10.57 -10.63 8.84
CA ASP A 102 -11.15 -9.34 9.25
C ASP A 102 -10.76 -8.93 10.69
N LEU A 103 -9.66 -8.18 10.78
CA LEU A 103 -9.46 -7.14 11.80
C LEU A 103 -9.26 -5.82 11.06
N GLU A 104 -10.30 -5.00 11.02
CA GLU A 104 -10.21 -3.52 11.06
C GLU A 104 -9.55 -3.16 12.43
N PRO A 105 -8.21 -3.28 12.58
CA PRO A 105 -7.27 -2.26 12.09
C PRO A 105 -5.92 -2.81 11.55
N ALA A 106 -5.79 -4.12 11.30
CA ALA A 106 -4.53 -4.77 10.91
C ALA A 106 -4.50 -5.27 9.45
N ILE A 107 -5.65 -5.64 8.88
CA ILE A 107 -5.78 -5.97 7.44
C ILE A 107 -5.69 -4.70 6.58
N THR A 108 -6.12 -3.59 7.15
CA THR A 108 -5.74 -2.25 6.69
C THR A 108 -4.23 -1.99 6.69
N ASN A 109 -3.37 -2.91 7.10
CA ASN A 109 -1.93 -2.73 6.99
C ASN A 109 -1.31 -3.77 6.07
N ILE A 110 -1.72 -5.04 6.04
CA ILE A 110 -1.11 -6.04 5.12
C ILE A 110 -1.70 -5.98 3.71
N GLU A 111 -3.02 -5.88 3.56
CA GLU A 111 -3.62 -5.61 2.25
C GLU A 111 -3.38 -4.19 1.82
N LYS A 112 -3.45 -3.19 2.74
CA LYS A 112 -2.94 -1.87 2.38
C LYS A 112 -1.47 -1.96 2.00
N ARG A 113 -0.60 -2.74 2.65
CA ARG A 113 0.81 -2.94 2.23
C ARG A 113 0.94 -3.69 0.90
N ARG A 114 0.12 -4.68 0.57
CA ARG A 114 0.12 -5.37 -0.74
C ARG A 114 -0.39 -4.45 -1.85
N ILE A 115 -1.52 -3.80 -1.62
CA ILE A 115 -2.07 -2.72 -2.47
C ILE A 115 -1.06 -1.57 -2.56
N PHE A 116 -0.30 -1.27 -1.50
CA PHE A 116 0.69 -0.19 -1.45
C PHE A 116 1.98 -0.58 -2.16
N VAL A 117 2.48 -1.80 -2.02
CA VAL A 117 3.64 -2.32 -2.79
C VAL A 117 3.27 -2.46 -4.27
N HIS A 118 2.07 -2.95 -4.58
CA HIS A 118 1.55 -2.98 -5.95
C HIS A 118 1.31 -1.54 -6.47
N LYS A 119 0.76 -0.64 -5.65
CA LYS A 119 0.61 0.79 -5.99
C LYS A 119 1.94 1.51 -6.15
N ILE A 120 2.99 1.17 -5.39
CA ILE A 120 4.31 1.79 -5.51
C ILE A 120 4.91 1.46 -6.88
N LYS A 121 4.88 0.18 -7.28
CA LYS A 121 5.27 -0.21 -8.65
C LYS A 121 4.40 0.45 -9.71
N ASN A 122 3.10 0.56 -9.45
CA ASN A 122 2.18 1.23 -10.35
C ASN A 122 2.41 2.76 -10.38
N ASN A 123 2.90 3.39 -9.30
CA ASN A 123 3.14 4.82 -9.23
C ASN A 123 4.37 5.21 -10.05
N ALA A 124 5.46 4.45 -9.95
CA ALA A 124 6.63 4.63 -10.82
C ALA A 124 6.25 4.44 -12.29
N ALA A 125 5.58 3.33 -12.62
CA ALA A 125 5.08 3.09 -13.98
C ALA A 125 4.08 4.16 -14.46
N PHE A 126 3.32 4.76 -13.55
CA PHE A 126 2.40 5.85 -13.85
C PHE A 126 3.13 7.17 -14.13
N VAL A 127 4.19 7.48 -13.38
CA VAL A 127 5.09 8.61 -13.68
C VAL A 127 5.71 8.42 -15.05
N ASP A 128 6.20 7.22 -15.36
CA ASP A 128 6.78 6.89 -16.66
C ASP A 128 5.75 7.06 -17.79
N ALA A 129 4.52 6.54 -17.60
CA ALA A 129 3.46 6.67 -18.58
C ALA A 129 3.03 8.13 -18.81
N ILE A 130 2.98 8.96 -17.75
CA ILE A 130 2.71 10.40 -17.88
C ILE A 130 3.84 11.06 -18.66
N TYR A 131 5.10 10.74 -18.36
CA TYR A 131 6.24 11.29 -19.06
C TYR A 131 6.16 10.98 -20.56
N ASP A 132 5.93 9.72 -20.93
CA ASP A 132 5.81 9.31 -22.33
C ASP A 132 4.62 10.00 -23.03
N ALA A 133 3.49 10.14 -22.34
CA ALA A 133 2.33 10.87 -22.83
C ALA A 133 2.62 12.37 -23.01
N MET A 134 3.42 12.98 -22.14
CA MET A 134 3.83 14.38 -22.27
C MET A 134 4.78 14.56 -23.45
N LYS A 135 5.79 13.70 -23.62
CA LYS A 135 6.76 13.77 -24.74
C LYS A 135 6.11 13.56 -26.11
N THR A 136 4.99 12.83 -26.16
CA THR A 136 4.20 12.64 -27.38
C THR A 136 3.17 13.74 -27.63
N HIS A 137 2.95 14.65 -26.67
CA HIS A 137 1.91 15.67 -26.79
C HIS A 137 2.36 16.82 -27.72
N PRO A 138 1.56 17.21 -28.73
CA PRO A 138 1.94 18.23 -29.72
C PRO A 138 2.35 19.57 -29.11
N VAL A 139 1.60 20.05 -28.11
CA VAL A 139 1.91 21.31 -27.39
C VAL A 139 3.26 21.23 -26.68
N TYR A 140 3.63 20.05 -26.16
CA TYR A 140 4.93 19.88 -25.51
C TYR A 140 6.05 19.90 -26.55
N GLN A 141 5.89 19.18 -27.66
CA GLN A 141 6.87 19.18 -28.76
C GLN A 141 7.07 20.58 -29.36
N GLU A 142 6.00 21.35 -29.51
CA GLU A 142 6.07 22.68 -30.14
C GLU A 142 6.67 23.76 -29.22
N HIS A 143 6.40 23.70 -27.91
CA HIS A 143 6.70 24.82 -27.00
C HIS A 143 7.62 24.48 -25.83
N PHE A 144 7.83 23.20 -25.52
CA PHE A 144 8.47 22.76 -24.28
C PHE A 144 9.49 21.63 -24.47
N GLU A 145 9.87 21.27 -25.70
CA GLU A 145 10.73 20.11 -26.00
C GLU A 145 12.09 20.16 -25.27
N VAL A 146 12.66 21.36 -25.13
CA VAL A 146 13.95 21.60 -24.46
C VAL A 146 13.80 21.77 -22.93
N MET A 147 12.56 21.82 -22.42
CA MET A 147 12.28 22.04 -21.00
C MET A 147 12.29 20.73 -20.22
N MET A 148 12.95 20.75 -19.07
CA MET A 148 12.92 19.66 -18.10
C MET A 148 11.50 19.45 -17.56
N ILE A 149 11.07 18.20 -17.47
CA ILE A 149 9.80 17.81 -16.87
C ILE A 149 10.03 17.62 -15.37
N VAL A 150 9.23 18.30 -14.54
CA VAL A 150 9.26 18.14 -13.09
C VAL A 150 7.98 17.45 -12.63
N ALA A 151 8.12 16.24 -12.08
CA ALA A 151 7.01 15.50 -11.48
C ALA A 151 7.01 15.73 -9.96
N VAL A 152 5.94 16.35 -9.47
CA VAL A 152 5.81 16.71 -8.05
C VAL A 152 5.00 15.65 -7.31
N LEU A 153 5.60 15.05 -6.28
CA LEU A 153 5.01 14.00 -5.45
C LEU A 153 4.65 14.55 -4.07
N ASP A 154 3.47 14.22 -3.55
CA ASP A 154 3.14 14.55 -2.17
C ASP A 154 3.91 13.63 -1.19
N ASN A 155 4.05 14.07 0.07
CA ASN A 155 4.75 13.28 1.09
C ASN A 155 3.89 12.15 1.67
N ALA A 156 3.19 11.40 0.82
CA ALA A 156 2.50 10.21 1.25
C ALA A 156 3.43 9.00 1.17
N ALA A 157 3.29 8.10 2.15
CA ALA A 157 4.09 6.88 2.20
C ALA A 157 3.99 6.06 0.89
N VAL A 158 2.86 6.17 0.17
CA VAL A 158 2.63 5.49 -1.13
C VAL A 158 3.63 5.90 -2.21
N HIS A 159 4.35 6.99 -2.02
CA HIS A 159 5.34 7.47 -2.97
C HIS A 159 6.76 7.07 -2.59
N ASN A 160 7.05 6.57 -1.39
CA ASN A 160 8.41 6.51 -0.80
C ASN A 160 9.52 5.85 -1.65
N GLU A 161 9.19 5.03 -2.63
CA GLU A 161 10.16 4.36 -3.51
C GLU A 161 9.98 4.77 -4.99
N THR A 162 9.18 5.81 -5.27
CA THR A 162 8.87 6.20 -6.66
C THR A 162 10.11 6.73 -7.37
N GLU A 163 10.97 7.45 -6.65
CA GLU A 163 12.22 8.01 -7.17
C GLU A 163 13.24 6.93 -7.53
N ASP A 164 13.30 5.85 -6.74
CA ASP A 164 14.23 4.75 -6.97
C ASP A 164 13.74 3.79 -8.08
N LEU A 165 12.43 3.73 -8.29
CA LEU A 165 11.78 2.78 -9.21
C LEU A 165 11.39 3.38 -10.56
N ALA A 166 11.21 4.70 -10.66
CA ALA A 166 10.91 5.37 -11.92
C ALA A 166 12.12 5.26 -12.87
N GLN A 167 11.85 5.26 -14.17
CA GLN A 167 12.92 5.18 -15.15
C GLN A 167 13.79 6.45 -15.12
N ASP A 168 15.10 6.25 -14.99
CA ASP A 168 16.09 7.32 -15.01
C ASP A 168 16.13 7.99 -16.38
N ARG A 169 15.91 9.31 -16.39
CA ARG A 169 15.88 10.15 -17.59
C ARG A 169 16.51 11.49 -17.25
N SER A 170 17.43 11.95 -18.10
CA SER A 170 18.22 13.16 -17.86
C SER A 170 17.42 14.46 -17.81
N ASP A 171 16.20 14.45 -18.33
CA ASP A 171 15.28 15.58 -18.46
C ASP A 171 13.99 15.39 -17.64
N LEU A 172 13.99 14.48 -16.67
CA LEU A 172 12.92 14.28 -15.68
C LEU A 172 13.47 14.47 -14.27
N GLU A 173 12.88 15.41 -13.51
CA GLU A 173 13.16 15.60 -12.09
C GLU A 173 11.95 15.21 -11.24
N LEU A 174 12.18 14.44 -10.17
CA LEU A 174 11.15 14.06 -9.20
C LEU A 174 11.29 14.90 -7.93
N LEU A 175 10.30 15.75 -7.66
CA LEU A 175 10.28 16.63 -6.50
C LEU A 175 9.32 16.10 -5.44
N ARG A 176 9.84 15.67 -4.30
CA ARG A 176 9.04 15.28 -3.13
C ARG A 176 8.75 16.48 -2.24
N LEU A 177 7.47 16.72 -1.97
CA LEU A 177 7.03 17.78 -1.05
C LEU A 177 7.23 17.38 0.42
N GLY A 178 7.18 18.36 1.33
CA GLY A 178 7.22 18.12 2.77
C GLY A 178 5.90 17.54 3.35
N PRO A 179 5.87 17.15 4.64
CA PRO A 179 4.73 16.48 5.30
C PRO A 179 3.38 17.19 5.14
N TYR A 180 3.40 18.52 4.98
CA TYR A 180 2.21 19.30 4.66
C TYR A 180 2.44 20.11 3.39
N SER A 181 1.58 19.89 2.40
CA SER A 181 1.66 20.50 1.07
C SER A 181 0.39 21.29 0.78
N PRO A 182 0.24 22.53 1.30
CA PRO A 182 -0.98 23.32 1.14
C PRO A 182 -1.30 23.63 -0.33
N MET A 183 -0.29 23.68 -1.19
CA MET A 183 -0.42 23.84 -2.64
C MET A 183 -1.22 22.70 -3.30
N CYS A 184 -1.26 21.51 -2.68
CA CYS A 184 -2.04 20.37 -3.16
C CYS A 184 -3.48 20.38 -2.62
N ASN A 185 -3.83 21.25 -1.67
CA ASN A 185 -5.19 21.31 -1.12
C ASN A 185 -6.26 21.59 -2.19
N PRO A 186 -6.05 22.51 -3.15
CA PRO A 186 -6.99 22.70 -4.25
C PRO A 186 -7.26 21.43 -5.05
N ILE A 187 -6.20 20.69 -5.37
CA ILE A 187 -6.26 19.42 -6.12
C ILE A 187 -7.04 18.38 -5.30
N LYS A 188 -6.71 18.23 -4.01
CA LYS A 188 -7.42 17.35 -3.06
C LYS A 188 -8.91 17.73 -2.97
N GLY A 189 -9.23 19.02 -2.99
CA GLY A 189 -10.59 19.55 -3.01
C GLY A 189 -11.36 19.13 -4.26
N CYS A 190 -10.78 19.29 -5.45
CA CYS A 190 -11.38 18.84 -6.71
C CYS A 190 -11.67 17.33 -6.72
N PHE A 191 -10.68 16.51 -6.31
CA PHE A 191 -10.87 15.06 -6.22
C PHE A 191 -11.92 14.66 -5.18
N SER A 192 -12.08 15.43 -4.11
CA SER A 192 -13.14 15.18 -3.11
C SER A 192 -14.54 15.34 -3.70
N VAL A 193 -14.74 16.35 -4.56
CA VAL A 193 -16.01 16.55 -5.29
C VAL A 193 -16.25 15.40 -6.26
N SER A 194 -15.24 15.01 -7.05
CA SER A 194 -15.34 13.87 -7.97
C SER A 194 -15.66 12.57 -7.23
N LYS A 195 -14.96 12.30 -6.11
CA LYS A 195 -15.21 11.14 -5.25
C LYS A 195 -16.63 11.12 -4.70
N ALA A 196 -17.17 12.27 -4.27
CA ALA A 196 -18.54 12.36 -3.79
C ALA A 196 -19.55 12.05 -4.91
N ARG A 197 -19.29 12.53 -6.14
CA ARG A 197 -20.14 12.24 -7.30
C ARG A 197 -20.10 10.75 -7.67
N ILE A 198 -18.91 10.14 -7.68
CA ILE A 198 -18.75 8.69 -7.90
C ILE A 198 -19.54 7.90 -6.86
N LYS A 199 -19.38 8.22 -5.57
CA LYS A 199 -20.13 7.55 -4.50
C LYS A 199 -21.64 7.63 -4.70
N ARG A 200 -22.15 8.81 -5.09
CA ARG A 200 -23.58 9.01 -5.39
C ARG A 200 -24.05 8.16 -6.57
N CYS A 201 -23.26 8.06 -7.63
CA CYS A 201 -23.60 7.20 -8.76
C CYS A 201 -23.61 5.73 -8.37
N LEU A 202 -22.60 5.27 -7.62
CA LEU A 202 -22.52 3.88 -7.16
C LEU A 202 -23.70 3.51 -6.23
N SER A 203 -24.14 4.43 -5.37
CA SER A 203 -25.31 4.19 -4.51
C SER A 203 -26.62 4.01 -5.29
N LEU A 204 -26.71 4.50 -6.53
CA LEU A 204 -27.88 4.25 -7.39
C LEU A 204 -27.79 2.92 -8.14
N SER A 205 -26.62 2.28 -8.13
CA SER A 205 -26.33 1.03 -8.84
C SER A 205 -26.24 -0.18 -7.90
N HIS A 206 -26.83 -0.10 -6.69
CA HIS A 206 -26.78 -1.18 -5.70
C HIS A 206 -27.29 -2.51 -6.24
N GLY A 207 -28.42 -2.55 -6.97
CA GLY A 207 -28.94 -3.80 -7.55
C GLY A 207 -27.91 -4.51 -8.45
N ILE A 208 -27.29 -3.78 -9.37
CA ILE A 208 -26.25 -4.32 -10.27
C ILE A 208 -25.06 -4.90 -9.50
N MET A 209 -24.71 -4.33 -8.34
CA MET A 209 -23.59 -4.84 -7.52
C MET A 209 -23.93 -6.08 -6.71
N PHE A 210 -25.21 -6.33 -6.41
CA PHE A 210 -25.66 -7.45 -5.58
C PHE A 210 -26.21 -8.62 -6.41
N ASP A 211 -26.77 -8.35 -7.59
CA ASP A 211 -27.40 -9.35 -8.46
C ASP A 211 -26.39 -10.04 -9.40
N ALA A 212 -25.09 -9.78 -9.24
CA ALA A 212 -24.05 -10.33 -10.10
C ALA A 212 -23.84 -11.84 -9.84
N PRO A 213 -23.54 -12.64 -10.90
CA PRO A 213 -23.19 -14.05 -10.75
C PRO A 213 -22.02 -14.27 -9.79
N TYR A 214 -22.01 -15.47 -9.19
CA TYR A 214 -20.96 -15.89 -8.29
C TYR A 214 -19.59 -15.88 -8.97
N GLY A 215 -18.55 -15.41 -8.26
CA GLY A 215 -17.19 -15.22 -8.80
C GLY A 215 -16.98 -14.00 -9.71
N GLU A 216 -18.03 -13.37 -10.23
CA GLU A 216 -17.92 -12.20 -11.14
C GLU A 216 -18.07 -10.84 -10.43
N LYS A 217 -18.46 -10.84 -9.15
CA LYS A 217 -18.75 -9.63 -8.36
C LYS A 217 -17.59 -8.64 -8.34
N THR A 218 -16.35 -9.10 -8.19
CA THR A 218 -15.16 -8.25 -8.10
C THR A 218 -14.85 -7.54 -9.43
N GLU A 219 -14.87 -8.27 -10.54
CA GLU A 219 -14.63 -7.71 -11.88
C GLU A 219 -15.76 -6.74 -12.26
N LEU A 220 -17.02 -7.10 -12.01
CA LEU A 220 -18.16 -6.23 -12.30
C LEU A 220 -18.10 -4.93 -11.49
N ARG A 221 -17.73 -4.99 -10.19
CA ARG A 221 -17.53 -3.80 -9.34
C ARG A 221 -16.44 -2.90 -9.91
N MET A 222 -15.33 -3.46 -10.39
CA MET A 222 -14.24 -2.68 -11.00
C MET A 222 -14.67 -2.03 -12.32
N GLN A 223 -15.38 -2.75 -13.19
CA GLN A 223 -15.90 -2.17 -14.44
C GLN A 223 -16.92 -1.06 -14.17
N LEU A 224 -17.82 -1.26 -13.19
CA LEU A 224 -18.80 -0.25 -12.79
C LEU A 224 -18.10 0.99 -12.21
N LEU A 225 -17.08 0.82 -11.37
CA LEU A 225 -16.29 1.91 -10.84
C LEU A 225 -15.59 2.68 -11.97
N LYS A 226 -14.97 1.99 -12.93
CA LYS A 226 -14.32 2.60 -14.09
C LYS A 226 -15.28 3.45 -14.91
N ARG A 227 -16.41 2.87 -15.34
CA ARG A 227 -17.45 3.59 -16.11
C ARG A 227 -18.01 4.78 -15.35
N THR A 228 -18.22 4.62 -14.04
CA THR A 228 -18.71 5.70 -13.17
C THR A 228 -17.68 6.83 -13.06
N ALA A 229 -16.41 6.49 -12.89
CA ALA A 229 -15.32 7.46 -12.82
C ALA A 229 -15.17 8.25 -14.12
N GLU A 230 -15.19 7.57 -15.28
CA GLU A 230 -15.16 8.20 -16.61
C GLU A 230 -16.32 9.20 -16.79
N ARG A 231 -17.53 8.86 -16.35
CA ARG A 231 -18.67 9.78 -16.41
C ARG A 231 -18.52 10.95 -15.44
N CYS A 232 -17.99 10.70 -14.25
CA CYS A 232 -17.92 11.70 -13.18
C CYS A 232 -16.72 12.65 -13.30
N ILE A 233 -15.66 12.29 -14.03
CA ILE A 233 -14.45 13.12 -14.15
C ILE A 233 -14.76 14.51 -14.73
N SER A 234 -15.79 14.60 -15.58
CA SER A 234 -16.31 15.86 -16.13
C SER A 234 -16.73 16.90 -15.10
N CYS A 235 -16.92 16.51 -13.82
CA CYS A 235 -17.20 17.47 -12.76
C CYS A 235 -15.99 18.29 -12.32
N ILE A 236 -14.77 17.88 -12.69
CA ILE A 236 -13.55 18.67 -12.50
C ILE A 236 -13.43 19.60 -13.69
N ASP A 237 -14.19 20.69 -13.65
CA ASP A 237 -14.16 21.76 -14.65
C ASP A 237 -13.29 22.94 -14.19
N LEU A 238 -13.02 23.86 -15.12
CA LEU A 238 -12.22 25.06 -14.85
C LEU A 238 -12.82 25.90 -13.72
N ARG A 239 -14.15 25.95 -13.61
CA ARG A 239 -14.85 26.69 -12.56
C ARG A 239 -14.56 26.11 -11.18
N LEU A 240 -14.62 24.79 -11.03
CA LEU A 240 -14.31 24.09 -9.79
C LEU A 240 -12.84 24.28 -9.43
N VAL A 241 -11.93 24.09 -10.39
CA VAL A 241 -10.48 24.29 -10.18
C VAL A 241 -10.19 25.71 -9.69
N ASN A 242 -10.74 26.72 -10.37
CA ASN A 242 -10.57 28.12 -9.97
C ASN A 242 -11.15 28.40 -8.58
N LYS A 243 -12.30 27.83 -8.25
CA LYS A 243 -12.91 27.95 -6.92
C LYS A 243 -12.00 27.36 -5.84
N MET A 244 -11.42 26.18 -6.08
CA MET A 244 -10.55 25.48 -5.13
C MET A 244 -9.18 26.17 -5.01
N ALA A 245 -8.65 26.73 -6.09
CA ALA A 245 -7.34 27.38 -6.13
C ALA A 245 -7.33 28.80 -5.57
N ARG A 246 -8.49 29.49 -5.58
CA ARG A 246 -8.61 30.90 -5.16
C ARG A 246 -7.98 31.22 -3.80
N PRO A 247 -8.20 30.43 -2.72
CA PRO A 247 -7.58 30.72 -1.43
C PRO A 247 -6.05 30.63 -1.46
N CYS A 248 -5.50 29.64 -2.18
CA CYS A 248 -4.06 29.50 -2.36
C CYS A 248 -3.49 30.68 -3.15
N ALA A 249 -4.16 31.09 -4.24
CA ALA A 249 -3.73 32.24 -5.04
C ALA A 249 -3.72 33.55 -4.23
N LEU A 250 -4.74 33.77 -3.40
CA LEU A 250 -4.78 34.92 -2.49
C LEU A 250 -3.64 34.90 -1.46
N SER A 251 -3.36 33.72 -0.90
CA SER A 251 -2.28 33.54 0.09
C SER A 251 -0.90 33.80 -0.53
N VAL A 252 -0.65 33.30 -1.74
CA VAL A 252 0.58 33.58 -2.50
C VAL A 252 0.71 35.07 -2.79
N ALA A 253 -0.37 35.72 -3.24
CA ALA A 253 -0.35 37.15 -3.53
C ALA A 253 -0.09 38.00 -2.27
N ALA A 254 -0.65 37.62 -1.12
CA ALA A 254 -0.37 38.27 0.16
C ALA A 254 1.10 38.08 0.59
N ALA A 255 1.64 36.88 0.44
CA ALA A 255 3.05 36.60 0.72
C ALA A 255 4.01 37.44 -0.14
N ILE A 256 3.72 37.60 -1.44
CA ILE A 256 4.50 38.47 -2.34
C ILE A 256 4.48 39.93 -1.87
N ARG A 257 3.37 40.37 -1.24
CA ARG A 257 3.22 41.71 -0.69
C ARG A 257 3.74 41.84 0.76
N SER A 258 4.33 40.79 1.33
CA SER A 258 4.73 40.73 2.74
C SER A 258 3.59 41.02 3.72
N GLU A 259 2.35 40.74 3.32
CA GLU A 259 1.16 40.86 4.15
C GLU A 259 1.03 39.64 5.08
N LEU A 260 0.41 39.84 6.25
CA LEU A 260 0.16 38.75 7.19
C LEU A 260 -0.78 37.71 6.55
N MET A 261 -0.30 36.47 6.43
CA MET A 261 -1.11 35.37 5.92
C MET A 261 -2.06 34.84 7.00
N CYS A 262 -3.32 35.24 6.96
CA CYS A 262 -4.36 34.65 7.79
C CYS A 262 -4.88 33.37 7.13
N TYR A 263 -4.48 32.20 7.66
CA TYR A 263 -5.25 30.96 7.41
C TYR A 263 -6.55 31.06 8.22
N GLY A 264 -7.69 30.83 7.56
CA GLY A 264 -9.03 31.16 8.09
C GLY A 264 -9.31 30.71 9.53
N THR A 265 -10.08 31.55 10.23
CA THR A 265 -10.78 31.28 11.51
C THR A 265 -11.71 30.10 11.43
#